data_AF-A0A536CA93-F1
#
_entry.id   AF-A0A536CA93-F1
#
_cell.length_a   1.000
_cell.length_b   1.000
_cell.length_c   1.000
_cell.angle_alpha   90.00
_cell.angle_beta   90.00
_cell.angle_gamma   90.00
#
_symmetry.space_group_name_H-M   'P 1'
#
loop_
_entity.id
_entity.type
_entity.pdbx_description
1 polymer ?
#
loop_
_entity_poly.entity_id
_entity_poly.type
_entity_poly.pdbx_seq_one_letter_code
_entity_poly.pdbx_strand_id
1 'polypeptide(L)'
;MRWLVLALVVSLVGCEPRVIVTRTASPQGSASPSGAASPSASARETPAKLVLSPVPRFTPAARLVSYERGGDIGQPSLRFLLTGDGRVITEETGGDLVQRKLTPSGAATMVLQAIQTGLFERDADFGRVPLPGTTPPAHGTTVLIFVVANGTRDVRVSVVPTGQPDDELYQKSAERDKLTALARGYEDLAWVAANQWAESRPQPYQPSFHRLFVLPQANAPAGGAPDADALWPFLTPIEGVGELTAGGASGAAWRCAVLVDSDALALGDSLARGGAITRYGWGSAMATAILSWRGGTGTVRLQLTPLLPHESASCAGATPPL
;
A
#
# COMPACT_ATOMS: atom_id res chain seq x y z
N MET A 1 -2.24 38.25 37.32
CA MET A 1 -3.11 38.58 38.47
C MET A 1 -4.45 37.93 38.21
N ARG A 2 -5.14 37.19 39.06
CA ARG A 2 -4.96 36.70 40.43
C ARG A 2 -6.04 35.58 40.56
N TRP A 3 -5.69 34.44 41.17
CA TRP A 3 -6.46 33.68 42.19
C TRP A 3 -7.80 33.02 41.75
N LEU A 4 -8.00 31.69 41.81
CA LEU A 4 -7.96 30.65 42.88
C LEU A 4 -9.41 30.22 43.26
N VAL A 5 -9.67 28.91 43.11
CA VAL A 5 -10.42 28.01 44.03
C VAL A 5 -11.94 28.05 44.07
N LEU A 6 -12.57 26.87 43.82
CA LEU A 6 -13.30 26.14 44.86
C LEU A 6 -13.52 24.66 44.50
N ALA A 7 -13.21 23.79 45.45
CA ALA A 7 -13.53 22.37 45.49
C ALA A 7 -14.80 22.14 46.32
N LEU A 8 -15.52 21.03 46.08
CA LEU A 8 -16.27 20.38 47.16
C LEU A 8 -16.39 18.87 46.93
N VAL A 9 -16.07 18.14 48.00
CA VAL A 9 -16.09 16.69 48.21
C VAL A 9 -17.37 16.34 48.96
N VAL A 10 -17.99 15.18 48.70
CA VAL A 10 -18.76 14.46 49.72
C VAL A 10 -18.41 12.97 49.68
N SER A 11 -18.00 12.51 50.86
CA SER A 11 -17.55 11.18 51.25
C SER A 11 -18.70 10.19 51.46
N LEU A 12 -18.38 8.89 51.40
CA LEU A 12 -19.04 7.88 52.24
C LEU A 12 -17.99 6.98 52.87
N VAL A 13 -17.96 7.02 54.20
CA VAL A 13 -17.16 6.25 55.15
C VAL A 13 -18.09 5.27 55.86
N GLY A 14 -17.57 4.09 56.22
CA GLY A 14 -18.11 3.20 57.26
C GLY A 14 -17.71 1.75 56.98
N CYS A 15 -17.14 0.95 57.88
CA CYS A 15 -16.86 1.09 59.31
C CYS A 15 -15.68 0.19 59.70
N GLU A 16 -14.96 0.69 60.70
CA GLU A 16 -13.96 0.12 61.64
C GLU A 16 -14.38 -1.19 62.38
N PRO A 17 -13.65 -1.67 63.43
CA PRO A 17 -12.19 -1.80 63.68
C PRO A 17 -11.83 -3.18 64.31
N ARG A 18 -10.53 -3.45 64.54
CA ARG A 18 -10.07 -4.00 65.84
C ARG A 18 -8.58 -3.74 66.06
N VAL A 19 -8.29 -3.16 67.22
CA VAL A 19 -6.99 -2.82 67.78
C VAL A 19 -6.52 -3.93 68.73
N ILE A 20 -5.20 -4.08 68.94
CA ILE A 20 -4.48 -4.15 70.24
C ILE A 20 -3.09 -4.77 70.00
N VAL A 21 -1.97 -4.03 70.02
CA VAL A 21 -1.06 -3.53 71.11
C VAL A 21 0.33 -4.19 70.97
N THR A 22 1.33 -3.37 71.27
CA THR A 22 2.77 -3.39 71.08
C THR A 22 3.58 -4.42 71.87
N ARG A 23 4.78 -4.75 71.35
CA ARG A 23 5.99 -4.92 72.16
C ARG A 23 7.27 -4.60 71.40
N THR A 24 8.04 -3.69 71.97
CA THR A 24 9.37 -3.23 71.55
C THR A 24 10.45 -4.22 71.98
N ALA A 25 11.42 -4.51 71.11
CA ALA A 25 12.83 -4.74 71.47
C ALA A 25 13.70 -4.75 70.19
N SER A 26 14.64 -3.81 70.10
CA SER A 26 15.89 -3.91 69.33
C SER A 26 17.01 -4.19 70.36
N PRO A 27 18.16 -4.83 70.03
CA PRO A 27 19.05 -4.32 68.97
C PRO A 27 19.89 -5.35 68.18
N GLN A 28 20.51 -4.83 67.11
CA GLN A 28 21.80 -5.16 66.50
C GLN A 28 22.06 -6.57 65.93
N GLY A 29 22.27 -6.59 64.60
CA GLY A 29 23.00 -7.62 63.87
C GLY A 29 23.40 -7.11 62.50
N SER A 30 24.60 -6.51 62.41
CA SER A 30 25.27 -6.24 61.13
C SER A 30 25.81 -7.54 60.55
N ALA A 31 25.30 -7.98 59.41
CA ALA A 31 26.03 -8.78 58.44
C ALA A 31 25.29 -8.74 57.09
N SER A 32 25.92 -8.12 56.09
CA SER A 32 25.52 -8.19 54.68
C SER A 32 25.47 -9.63 54.18
N PRO A 33 24.47 -9.98 53.36
CA PRO A 33 24.63 -10.99 52.33
C PRO A 33 24.57 -10.36 50.94
N SER A 34 25.64 -10.60 50.19
CA SER A 34 25.68 -10.90 48.76
C SER A 34 24.65 -10.24 47.86
N GLY A 35 25.12 -9.28 47.06
CA GLY A 35 24.39 -8.71 45.94
C GLY A 35 23.80 -9.80 45.05
N ALA A 36 22.48 -9.89 45.04
CA ALA A 36 21.75 -10.52 43.96
C ALA A 36 22.03 -9.70 42.69
N ALA A 37 22.62 -10.35 41.70
CA ALA A 37 22.74 -9.80 40.36
C ALA A 37 21.36 -9.30 39.92
N SER A 38 21.26 -8.00 39.65
CA SER A 38 20.13 -7.44 38.91
C SER A 38 19.92 -8.27 37.66
N PRO A 39 18.69 -8.71 37.33
CA PRO A 39 18.44 -9.36 36.06
C PRO A 39 18.82 -8.37 34.95
N SER A 40 19.87 -8.73 34.21
CA SER A 40 20.29 -8.06 33.00
C SER A 40 19.07 -7.78 32.13
N ALA A 41 18.98 -6.54 31.65
CA ALA A 41 18.12 -6.17 30.54
C ALA A 41 18.18 -7.29 29.49
N SER A 42 17.05 -7.96 29.23
CA SER A 42 16.94 -8.96 28.19
C SER A 42 17.53 -8.38 26.92
N ALA A 43 18.68 -8.90 26.51
CA ALA A 43 19.21 -8.65 25.17
C ALA A 43 18.09 -9.08 24.22
N ARG A 44 17.47 -8.10 23.56
CA ARG A 44 16.45 -8.37 22.56
C ARG A 44 17.17 -9.13 21.45
N GLU A 45 17.00 -10.44 21.40
CA GLU A 45 17.61 -11.29 20.38
C GLU A 45 17.30 -10.65 19.02
N THR A 46 18.36 -10.30 18.29
CA THR A 46 18.21 -9.85 16.91
C THR A 46 17.66 -11.03 16.12
N PRO A 47 16.50 -10.90 15.45
CA PRO A 47 15.92 -12.01 14.68
C PRO A 47 16.95 -12.57 13.71
N ALA A 48 17.02 -13.90 13.60
CA ALA A 48 17.90 -14.54 12.64
C ALA A 48 17.55 -14.08 11.21
N LYS A 49 18.58 -13.74 10.43
CA LYS A 49 18.40 -13.39 9.02
C LYS A 49 17.93 -14.60 8.22
N LEU A 50 17.07 -14.34 7.23
CA LEU A 50 16.38 -15.34 6.41
C LEU A 50 17.08 -15.53 5.06
N VAL A 51 17.06 -16.76 4.54
CA VAL A 51 17.35 -17.02 3.12
C VAL A 51 16.09 -16.69 2.34
N LEU A 52 16.23 -15.95 1.23
CA LEU A 52 15.11 -15.66 0.33
C LEU A 52 14.55 -16.95 -0.26
N SER A 53 13.22 -17.07 -0.25
CA SER A 53 12.51 -18.21 -0.80
C SER A 53 12.54 -18.17 -2.33
N PRO A 54 12.69 -19.32 -3.02
CA PRO A 54 12.61 -19.35 -4.46
C PRO A 54 11.18 -19.01 -4.93
N VAL A 55 11.06 -18.24 -6.01
CA VAL A 55 9.77 -17.89 -6.60
C VAL A 55 9.22 -19.08 -7.40
N PRO A 56 8.10 -19.70 -6.99
CA PRO A 56 7.49 -20.79 -7.75
C PRO A 56 6.97 -20.30 -9.10
N ARG A 57 6.83 -21.23 -10.04
CA ARG A 57 6.14 -20.94 -11.31
C ARG A 57 4.68 -20.60 -11.03
N PHE A 58 4.21 -19.55 -11.67
CA PHE A 58 2.86 -19.03 -11.55
C PHE A 58 2.31 -18.65 -12.92
N THR A 59 1.00 -18.86 -13.12
CA THR A 59 0.31 -18.42 -14.33
C THR A 59 -0.60 -17.25 -13.96
N PRO A 60 -0.36 -16.05 -14.53
CA PRO A 60 -1.22 -14.89 -14.28
C PRO A 60 -2.67 -15.15 -14.68
N ALA A 61 -3.60 -14.66 -13.87
CA ALA A 61 -5.00 -14.63 -14.21
C ALA A 61 -5.23 -13.66 -15.38
N ALA A 62 -6.11 -14.00 -16.31
CA ALA A 62 -6.48 -13.07 -17.37
C ALA A 62 -7.07 -11.79 -16.75
N ARG A 63 -6.58 -10.62 -17.15
CA ARG A 63 -7.28 -9.35 -16.88
C ARG A 63 -8.50 -9.30 -17.79
N LEU A 64 -9.68 -8.98 -17.24
CA LEU A 64 -10.88 -8.72 -18.05
C LEU A 64 -11.10 -7.22 -18.20
N VAL A 65 -11.05 -6.51 -17.09
CA VAL A 65 -11.18 -5.05 -17.05
C VAL A 65 -10.28 -4.53 -15.94
N SER A 66 -9.51 -3.48 -16.18
CA SER A 66 -8.92 -2.67 -15.13
C SER A 66 -9.20 -1.19 -15.38
N TYR A 67 -9.22 -0.45 -14.29
CA TYR A 67 -9.35 0.98 -14.27
C TYR A 67 -8.36 1.54 -13.23
N GLU A 68 -7.53 2.46 -13.71
CA GLU A 68 -6.53 3.18 -12.95
C GLU A 68 -6.83 4.68 -13.02
N ARG A 69 -6.49 5.42 -11.97
CA ARG A 69 -6.58 6.88 -11.94
C ARG A 69 -5.20 7.44 -11.68
N GLY A 70 -4.69 8.23 -12.61
CA GLY A 70 -3.44 8.98 -12.49
C GLY A 70 -3.68 10.48 -12.53
N GLY A 71 -2.67 11.24 -12.12
CA GLY A 71 -2.59 12.67 -12.38
C GLY A 71 -1.30 13.01 -13.10
N ASP A 72 -1.10 14.30 -13.38
CA ASP A 72 0.16 14.81 -13.96
C ASP A 72 1.39 14.54 -13.07
N ILE A 73 1.17 14.26 -11.78
CA ILE A 73 2.19 13.92 -10.80
C ILE A 73 1.88 12.54 -10.22
N GLY A 74 2.82 11.61 -10.34
CA GLY A 74 2.75 10.25 -9.79
C GLY A 74 2.32 9.19 -10.81
N GLN A 75 2.47 7.92 -10.43
CA GLN A 75 1.97 6.81 -11.25
C GLN A 75 0.46 6.65 -11.06
N PRO A 76 -0.28 6.18 -12.09
CA PRO A 76 -1.67 5.80 -11.93
C PRO A 76 -1.86 4.78 -10.81
N SER A 77 -2.82 5.02 -9.92
CA SER A 77 -3.19 4.06 -8.88
C SER A 77 -4.33 3.17 -9.37
N LEU A 78 -4.27 1.89 -9.05
CA LEU A 78 -5.36 0.96 -9.33
C LEU A 78 -6.62 1.42 -8.58
N ARG A 79 -7.74 1.52 -9.28
CA ARG A 79 -9.05 1.75 -8.67
C ARG A 79 -9.93 0.51 -8.72
N PHE A 80 -9.84 -0.23 -9.83
CA PHE A 80 -10.63 -1.42 -10.05
C PHE A 80 -9.89 -2.40 -10.95
N LEU A 81 -9.93 -3.69 -10.60
CA LEU A 81 -9.47 -4.80 -11.43
C LEU A 81 -10.49 -5.93 -11.34
N LEU A 82 -10.94 -6.43 -12.50
CA LEU A 82 -11.66 -7.68 -12.66
C LEU A 82 -10.81 -8.67 -13.43
N THR A 83 -10.67 -9.88 -12.89
CA THR A 83 -9.90 -10.97 -13.48
C THR A 83 -10.79 -12.11 -13.96
N GLY A 84 -10.25 -12.96 -14.84
CA GLY A 84 -10.96 -14.05 -15.50
C GLY A 84 -11.48 -15.14 -14.55
N ASP A 85 -10.94 -15.22 -13.34
CA ASP A 85 -11.43 -16.12 -12.30
C ASP A 85 -12.52 -15.48 -11.41
N GLY A 86 -12.92 -14.24 -11.72
CA GLY A 86 -13.99 -13.51 -11.04
C GLY A 86 -13.54 -12.68 -9.84
N ARG A 87 -12.24 -12.61 -9.53
CA ARG A 87 -11.76 -11.70 -8.47
C ARG A 87 -11.88 -10.25 -8.91
N VAL A 88 -12.59 -9.46 -8.11
CA VAL A 88 -12.59 -8.00 -8.14
C VAL A 88 -11.62 -7.51 -7.08
N ILE A 89 -10.69 -6.64 -7.45
CA ILE A 89 -9.77 -5.96 -6.53
C ILE A 89 -9.98 -4.46 -6.67
N THR A 90 -10.20 -3.77 -5.55
CA THR A 90 -10.41 -2.33 -5.48
C THR A 90 -9.55 -1.70 -4.41
N GLU A 91 -9.19 -0.43 -4.58
CA GLU A 91 -8.51 0.37 -3.57
C GLU A 91 -9.55 1.11 -2.70
N GLU A 92 -9.53 0.86 -1.39
CA GLU A 92 -10.33 1.59 -0.40
C GLU A 92 -9.69 2.92 0.02
N THR A 93 -10.47 3.76 0.70
CA THR A 93 -10.00 5.00 1.31
C THR A 93 -8.84 4.72 2.26
N GLY A 94 -7.65 5.23 1.94
CA GLY A 94 -6.42 4.98 2.71
C GLY A 94 -5.37 4.14 1.98
N GLY A 95 -5.68 3.65 0.77
CA GLY A 95 -4.73 2.92 -0.06
C GLY A 95 -4.63 1.43 0.26
N ASP A 96 -5.58 0.88 1.01
CA ASP A 96 -5.66 -0.56 1.23
C ASP A 96 -6.46 -1.21 0.07
N LEU A 97 -5.93 -2.30 -0.50
CA LEU A 97 -6.56 -3.14 -1.49
C LEU A 97 -7.47 -4.17 -0.81
N VAL A 98 -8.69 -4.25 -1.30
CA VAL A 98 -9.64 -5.30 -0.94
C VAL A 98 -9.98 -6.14 -2.16
N GLN A 99 -10.28 -7.41 -1.91
CA GLN A 99 -10.75 -8.34 -2.91
C GLN A 99 -12.13 -8.88 -2.56
N ARG A 100 -12.91 -9.18 -3.59
CA ARG A 100 -14.18 -9.91 -3.47
C ARG A 100 -14.45 -10.67 -4.76
N LYS A 101 -14.97 -11.89 -4.64
CA LYS A 101 -15.25 -12.72 -5.82
C LYS A 101 -16.69 -12.56 -6.34
N LEU A 102 -16.80 -12.35 -7.65
CA LEU A 102 -18.07 -12.41 -8.38
C LEU A 102 -18.43 -13.83 -8.82
N THR A 103 -19.71 -14.06 -9.03
CA THR A 103 -20.17 -15.18 -9.84
C THR A 103 -19.83 -14.93 -11.32
N PRO A 104 -19.85 -15.96 -12.18
CA PRO A 104 -19.63 -15.77 -13.62
C PRO A 104 -20.60 -14.78 -14.26
N SER A 105 -21.87 -14.76 -13.84
CA SER A 105 -22.87 -13.80 -14.33
C SER A 105 -22.62 -12.38 -13.83
N GLY A 106 -22.13 -12.22 -12.60
CA GLY A 106 -21.69 -10.92 -12.08
C GLY A 106 -20.49 -10.37 -12.86
N ALA A 107 -19.47 -11.20 -13.10
CA ALA A 107 -18.31 -10.83 -13.90
C ALA A 107 -18.71 -10.44 -15.32
N ALA A 108 -19.58 -11.22 -15.97
CA ALA A 108 -20.10 -10.89 -17.30
C ALA A 108 -20.84 -9.54 -17.32
N THR A 109 -21.63 -9.23 -16.29
CA THR A 109 -22.34 -7.94 -16.17
C THR A 109 -21.36 -6.76 -16.13
N MET A 110 -20.28 -6.88 -15.36
CA MET A 110 -19.27 -5.82 -15.27
C MET A 110 -18.50 -5.62 -16.57
N VAL A 111 -18.13 -6.70 -17.25
CA VAL A 111 -17.48 -6.63 -18.58
C VAL A 111 -18.43 -6.01 -19.61
N LEU A 112 -19.72 -6.38 -19.57
CA LEU A 112 -20.73 -5.82 -20.47
C LEU A 112 -20.87 -4.31 -20.32
N GLN A 113 -20.74 -3.75 -19.10
CA GLN A 113 -20.75 -2.30 -18.92
C GLN A 113 -19.63 -1.60 -19.69
N ALA A 114 -18.42 -2.16 -19.68
CA ALA A 114 -17.31 -1.63 -20.47
C ALA A 114 -17.59 -1.75 -21.97
N ILE A 115 -18.00 -2.94 -22.45
CA ILE A 115 -18.28 -3.20 -23.87
C ILE A 115 -19.39 -2.29 -24.40
N GLN A 116 -20.46 -2.08 -23.63
CA GLN A 116 -21.61 -1.26 -24.01
C GLN A 116 -21.26 0.22 -24.24
N THR A 117 -20.11 0.70 -23.76
CA THR A 117 -19.63 2.04 -24.12
C THR A 117 -19.36 2.19 -25.62
N GLY A 118 -18.96 1.09 -26.28
CA GLY A 118 -18.49 1.05 -27.66
C GLY A 118 -17.08 1.64 -27.86
N LEU A 119 -16.32 1.86 -26.80
CA LEU A 119 -15.04 2.59 -26.84
C LEU A 119 -13.80 1.69 -26.77
N PHE A 120 -13.97 0.38 -26.56
CA PHE A 120 -12.89 -0.58 -26.34
C PHE A 120 -12.59 -1.47 -27.56
N GLU A 121 -12.85 -0.97 -28.77
CA GLU A 121 -12.49 -1.66 -30.01
C GLU A 121 -11.02 -1.47 -30.40
N ARG A 122 -10.43 -0.34 -29.98
CA ARG A 122 -9.02 0.01 -30.19
C ARG A 122 -8.53 0.98 -29.15
N ASP A 123 -7.20 1.07 -29.04
CA ASP A 123 -6.58 2.02 -28.13
C ASP A 123 -6.97 3.44 -28.53
N ALA A 124 -7.25 4.27 -27.53
CA ALA A 124 -7.74 5.62 -27.74
C ALA A 124 -7.37 6.54 -26.57
N ASP A 125 -7.27 7.83 -26.88
CA ASP A 125 -7.07 8.88 -25.87
C ASP A 125 -8.12 9.98 -26.07
N PHE A 126 -8.89 10.25 -25.03
CA PHE A 126 -9.96 11.24 -24.99
C PHE A 126 -9.57 12.38 -24.04
N GLY A 127 -8.66 13.22 -24.52
CA GLY A 127 -8.21 14.43 -23.84
C GLY A 127 -9.24 15.58 -23.88
N ARG A 128 -8.87 16.69 -23.25
CA ARG A 128 -9.66 17.94 -23.29
C ARG A 128 -9.28 18.75 -24.52
N VAL A 129 -10.29 19.19 -25.28
CA VAL A 129 -10.08 20.09 -26.43
C VAL A 129 -10.61 21.48 -26.06
N PRO A 130 -9.77 22.53 -26.05
CA PRO A 130 -10.23 23.88 -25.75
C PRO A 130 -11.34 24.35 -26.71
N LEU A 131 -12.22 25.21 -26.22
CA LEU A 131 -13.14 25.94 -27.08
C LEU A 131 -12.38 26.90 -28.00
N PRO A 132 -12.87 27.16 -29.22
CA PRO A 132 -12.26 28.15 -30.11
C PRO A 132 -12.15 29.53 -29.42
N GLY A 133 -10.95 30.08 -29.39
CA GLY A 133 -10.69 31.40 -28.80
C GLY A 133 -10.55 31.43 -27.28
N THR A 134 -10.62 30.29 -26.58
CA THR A 134 -10.30 30.22 -25.15
C THR A 134 -8.84 29.85 -24.93
N THR A 135 -8.29 30.29 -23.79
CA THR A 135 -6.97 29.86 -23.31
C THR A 135 -7.16 29.35 -21.88
N PRO A 136 -7.47 28.04 -21.70
CA PRO A 136 -7.64 27.48 -20.38
C PRO A 136 -6.37 27.65 -19.53
N PRO A 137 -6.49 27.91 -18.22
CA PRO A 137 -5.34 28.03 -17.34
C PRO A 137 -4.57 26.71 -17.29
N ALA A 138 -3.24 26.79 -17.25
CA ALA A 138 -2.41 25.59 -17.07
C ALA A 138 -2.57 25.05 -15.64
N HIS A 139 -2.98 23.79 -15.52
CA HIS A 139 -3.12 23.09 -14.24
C HIS A 139 -2.97 21.58 -14.41
N GLY A 140 -2.72 20.92 -13.29
CA GLY A 140 -2.65 19.47 -13.18
C GLY A 140 -3.91 18.79 -13.72
N THR A 141 -3.77 17.79 -14.59
CA THR A 141 -4.87 16.99 -15.12
C THR A 141 -4.95 15.65 -14.40
N THR A 142 -6.17 15.17 -14.16
CA THR A 142 -6.42 13.77 -13.79
C THR A 142 -6.73 12.98 -15.04
N VAL A 143 -6.15 11.80 -15.19
CA VAL A 143 -6.40 10.88 -16.30
C VAL A 143 -6.92 9.57 -15.73
N LEU A 144 -8.02 9.09 -16.31
CA LEU A 144 -8.53 7.74 -16.08
C LEU A 144 -7.98 6.85 -17.19
N ILE A 145 -7.45 5.69 -16.81
CA ILE A 145 -6.88 4.72 -17.74
C ILE A 145 -7.66 3.42 -17.57
N PHE A 146 -8.29 3.00 -18.63
CA PHE A 146 -9.01 1.72 -18.70
C PHE A 146 -8.21 0.75 -19.54
N VAL A 147 -8.18 -0.52 -19.11
CA VAL A 147 -7.69 -1.62 -19.93
C VAL A 147 -8.73 -2.74 -19.94
N VAL A 148 -9.23 -3.08 -21.13
CA VAL A 148 -10.29 -4.08 -21.30
C VAL A 148 -9.80 -5.16 -22.25
N ALA A 149 -10.00 -6.42 -21.88
CA ALA A 149 -9.68 -7.55 -22.75
C ALA A 149 -10.65 -7.58 -23.95
N ASN A 150 -10.09 -7.66 -25.15
CA ASN A 150 -10.82 -7.79 -26.41
C ASN A 150 -10.18 -8.92 -27.24
N GLY A 151 -10.75 -10.13 -27.12
CA GLY A 151 -10.22 -11.32 -27.76
C GLY A 151 -8.83 -11.69 -27.21
N THR A 152 -7.81 -11.68 -28.07
CA THR A 152 -6.43 -12.03 -27.69
C THR A 152 -5.57 -10.85 -27.29
N ARG A 153 -6.13 -9.63 -27.26
CA ARG A 153 -5.40 -8.41 -26.91
C ARG A 153 -6.10 -7.62 -25.81
N ASP A 154 -5.33 -6.76 -25.18
CA ASP A 154 -5.85 -5.72 -24.29
C ASP A 154 -6.03 -4.40 -25.08
N VAL A 155 -7.12 -3.69 -24.80
CA VAL A 155 -7.40 -2.37 -25.35
C VAL A 155 -7.29 -1.32 -24.25
N ARG A 156 -6.41 -0.33 -24.46
CA ARG A 156 -6.14 0.75 -23.52
C ARG A 156 -6.84 2.04 -23.96
N VAL A 157 -7.70 2.57 -23.09
CA VAL A 157 -8.38 3.85 -23.31
C VAL A 157 -8.05 4.81 -22.19
N SER A 158 -7.48 5.97 -22.50
CA SER A 158 -7.29 7.06 -21.55
C SER A 158 -8.31 8.16 -21.75
N VAL A 159 -8.67 8.84 -20.67
CA VAL A 159 -9.65 9.92 -20.70
C VAL A 159 -9.38 10.93 -19.58
N VAL A 160 -9.58 12.20 -19.88
CA VAL A 160 -9.69 13.23 -18.83
C VAL A 160 -11.15 13.32 -18.39
N PRO A 161 -11.49 13.07 -17.11
CA PRO A 161 -12.87 12.98 -16.67
C PRO A 161 -13.62 14.31 -16.83
N THR A 162 -14.95 14.24 -16.88
CA THR A 162 -15.83 15.42 -16.84
C THR A 162 -16.29 15.74 -15.41
N GLY A 163 -16.82 16.94 -15.20
CA GLY A 163 -17.22 17.49 -13.90
C GLY A 163 -16.11 18.26 -13.17
N GLN A 164 -15.09 18.76 -13.90
CA GLN A 164 -14.02 19.59 -13.34
C GLN A 164 -14.39 21.09 -13.40
N PRO A 165 -13.85 21.94 -12.49
CA PRO A 165 -14.22 23.36 -12.40
C PRO A 165 -14.11 24.14 -13.72
N ASP A 166 -13.17 23.76 -14.59
CA ASP A 166 -12.87 24.48 -15.83
C ASP A 166 -13.50 23.83 -17.08
N ASP A 167 -14.36 22.81 -16.94
CA ASP A 167 -14.91 22.08 -18.09
C ASP A 167 -15.70 22.97 -19.07
N GLU A 168 -16.19 24.12 -18.60
CA GLU A 168 -16.83 25.16 -19.42
C GLU A 168 -15.91 25.79 -20.47
N LEU A 169 -14.59 25.71 -20.30
CA LEU A 169 -13.59 26.22 -21.25
C LEU A 169 -13.22 25.20 -22.35
N TYR A 170 -13.79 23.99 -22.28
CA TYR A 170 -13.49 22.88 -23.18
C TYR A 170 -14.73 22.39 -23.93
N GLN A 171 -14.50 21.71 -25.05
CA GLN A 171 -15.55 21.09 -25.85
C GLN A 171 -16.16 19.89 -25.09
N LYS A 172 -17.48 19.74 -25.21
CA LYS A 172 -18.21 18.58 -24.71
C LYS A 172 -17.81 17.33 -25.51
N SER A 173 -17.73 16.18 -24.85
CA SER A 173 -17.45 14.88 -25.49
C SER A 173 -18.31 13.80 -24.85
N ALA A 174 -19.09 13.11 -25.68
CA ALA A 174 -19.93 12.00 -25.23
C ALA A 174 -19.09 10.80 -24.75
N GLU A 175 -17.89 10.62 -25.33
CA GLU A 175 -16.92 9.61 -24.93
C GLU A 175 -16.39 9.89 -23.53
N ARG A 176 -16.01 11.14 -23.24
CA ARG A 176 -15.59 11.56 -21.90
C ARG A 176 -16.69 11.33 -20.87
N ASP A 177 -17.94 11.66 -21.20
CA ASP A 177 -19.09 11.44 -20.31
C ASP A 177 -19.35 9.95 -20.03
N LYS A 178 -19.33 9.11 -21.07
CA LYS A 178 -19.51 7.65 -20.94
C LYS A 178 -18.42 7.03 -20.07
N LEU A 179 -17.15 7.35 -20.31
CA LEU A 179 -16.04 6.79 -19.55
C LEU A 179 -15.99 7.32 -18.11
N THR A 180 -16.36 8.58 -17.90
CA THR A 180 -16.50 9.16 -16.54
C THR A 180 -17.61 8.45 -15.76
N ALA A 181 -18.75 8.17 -16.40
CA ALA A 181 -19.82 7.38 -15.81
C ALA A 181 -19.41 5.94 -15.51
N LEU A 182 -18.67 5.30 -16.42
CA LEU A 182 -18.13 3.95 -16.23
C LEU A 182 -17.19 3.88 -15.01
N ALA A 183 -16.26 4.84 -14.87
CA ALA A 183 -15.39 4.91 -13.70
C ALA A 183 -16.18 5.04 -12.40
N ARG A 184 -17.21 5.90 -12.35
CA ARG A 184 -18.07 6.03 -11.16
C ARG A 184 -18.75 4.70 -10.81
N GLY A 185 -19.20 3.94 -11.81
CA GLY A 185 -19.79 2.62 -11.63
C GLY A 185 -18.80 1.57 -11.12
N TYR A 186 -17.51 1.69 -11.43
CA TYR A 186 -16.47 0.80 -10.88
C TYR A 186 -15.94 1.25 -9.52
N GLU A 187 -16.09 2.53 -9.16
CA GLU A 187 -15.74 3.06 -7.84
C GLU A 187 -16.81 2.78 -6.80
N ASP A 188 -18.08 2.80 -7.19
CA ASP A 188 -19.21 2.44 -6.33
C ASP A 188 -19.87 1.16 -6.83
N LEU A 189 -19.56 0.04 -6.16
CA LEU A 189 -20.10 -1.28 -6.51
C LEU A 189 -21.44 -1.59 -5.83
N ALA A 190 -22.10 -0.62 -5.20
CA ALA A 190 -23.39 -0.82 -4.53
C ALA A 190 -24.53 -1.23 -5.49
N TRP A 191 -24.40 -0.93 -6.78
CA TRP A 191 -25.36 -1.35 -7.81
C TRP A 191 -25.29 -2.86 -8.12
N VAL A 192 -24.18 -3.53 -7.77
CA VAL A 192 -23.99 -4.95 -8.05
C VAL A 192 -24.83 -5.76 -7.07
N ALA A 193 -25.81 -6.50 -7.60
CA ALA A 193 -26.75 -7.24 -6.78
C ALA A 193 -26.05 -8.30 -5.91
N ALA A 194 -26.55 -8.53 -4.69
CA ALA A 194 -25.95 -9.45 -3.73
C ALA A 194 -25.74 -10.87 -4.28
N ASN A 195 -26.66 -11.35 -5.13
CA ASN A 195 -26.60 -12.67 -5.78
C ASN A 195 -25.56 -12.77 -6.93
N GLN A 196 -24.99 -11.64 -7.36
CA GLN A 196 -23.90 -11.60 -8.33
C GLN A 196 -22.53 -11.75 -7.67
N TRP A 197 -22.48 -11.70 -6.34
CA TRP A 197 -21.27 -11.97 -5.57
C TRP A 197 -21.23 -13.43 -5.14
N ALA A 198 -20.10 -14.10 -5.41
CA ALA A 198 -19.83 -15.43 -4.88
C ALA A 198 -19.45 -15.38 -3.39
N GLU A 199 -18.87 -14.25 -2.95
CA GLU A 199 -18.50 -13.99 -1.57
C GLU A 199 -19.37 -12.91 -0.95
N SER A 200 -19.80 -13.10 0.29
CA SER A 200 -20.75 -12.19 0.94
C SER A 200 -20.14 -10.86 1.38
N ARG A 201 -18.82 -10.79 1.59
CA ARG A 201 -18.10 -9.60 2.07
C ARG A 201 -16.75 -9.45 1.39
N PRO A 202 -16.26 -8.22 1.18
CA PRO A 202 -14.87 -7.99 0.78
C PRO A 202 -13.91 -8.44 1.88
N GLN A 203 -12.70 -8.80 1.49
CA GLN A 203 -11.59 -9.17 2.38
C GLN A 203 -10.32 -8.44 1.95
N PRO A 204 -9.33 -8.22 2.83
CA PRO A 204 -8.04 -7.67 2.43
C PRO A 204 -7.42 -8.51 1.29
N TYR A 205 -6.83 -7.84 0.31
CA TYR A 205 -6.15 -8.54 -0.78
C TYR A 205 -4.96 -9.33 -0.24
N GLN A 206 -4.88 -10.61 -0.62
CA GLN A 206 -3.81 -11.53 -0.24
C GLN A 206 -2.96 -11.86 -1.47
N PRO A 207 -1.90 -11.07 -1.74
CA PRO A 207 -1.00 -11.32 -2.86
C PRO A 207 -0.19 -12.60 -2.66
N SER A 208 0.04 -13.36 -3.73
CA SER A 208 1.00 -14.48 -3.69
C SER A 208 2.45 -14.01 -3.79
N PHE A 209 2.67 -12.87 -4.44
CA PHE A 209 3.98 -12.31 -4.72
C PHE A 209 3.97 -10.81 -4.53
N HIS A 210 5.17 -10.28 -4.28
CA HIS A 210 5.42 -8.87 -4.15
C HIS A 210 6.61 -8.47 -5.01
N ARG A 211 6.59 -7.24 -5.50
CA ARG A 211 7.73 -6.63 -6.14
C ARG A 211 8.42 -5.73 -5.13
N LEU A 212 9.70 -5.98 -4.89
CA LEU A 212 10.56 -5.13 -4.08
C LEU A 212 11.47 -4.34 -5.01
N PHE A 213 11.38 -3.02 -4.94
CA PHE A 213 12.33 -2.12 -5.56
C PHE A 213 13.29 -1.55 -4.51
N VAL A 214 14.58 -1.52 -4.85
CA VAL A 214 15.67 -1.03 -3.99
C VAL A 214 16.46 0.03 -4.75
N LEU A 215 16.52 1.24 -4.21
CA LEU A 215 17.34 2.33 -4.74
C LEU A 215 18.41 2.73 -3.71
N PRO A 216 19.67 2.31 -3.91
CA PRO A 216 20.78 2.84 -3.13
C PRO A 216 21.17 4.24 -3.60
N GLN A 217 21.38 5.16 -2.66
CA GLN A 217 21.76 6.55 -2.90
C GLN A 217 22.99 6.90 -2.07
N ALA A 218 24.17 6.80 -2.68
CA ALA A 218 25.46 6.83 -1.98
C ALA A 218 25.87 8.18 -1.36
N ASN A 219 25.08 9.25 -1.49
CA ASN A 219 25.36 10.58 -0.94
C ASN A 219 24.07 11.31 -0.49
N ALA A 220 23.01 10.56 -0.17
CA ALA A 220 21.78 11.14 0.35
C ALA A 220 21.86 11.20 1.88
N PRO A 221 21.59 12.36 2.52
CA PRO A 221 21.61 12.47 3.97
C PRO A 221 20.48 11.63 4.58
N ALA A 222 20.81 10.80 5.57
CA ALA A 222 19.86 9.87 6.18
C ALA A 222 18.83 10.53 7.10
N GLY A 223 19.06 11.75 7.59
CA GLY A 223 18.06 12.54 8.32
C GLY A 223 17.46 11.87 9.57
N GLY A 224 18.18 10.95 10.21
CA GLY A 224 17.67 10.16 11.35
C GLY A 224 16.90 8.89 10.96
N ALA A 225 16.92 8.50 9.68
CA ALA A 225 16.36 7.24 9.22
C ALA A 225 16.98 6.04 9.97
N PRO A 226 16.20 4.99 10.25
CA PRO A 226 16.72 3.75 10.84
C PRO A 226 17.81 3.10 9.97
N ASP A 227 18.72 2.38 10.60
CA ASP A 227 19.81 1.67 9.91
C ASP A 227 19.28 0.52 9.05
N ALA A 228 19.66 0.50 7.77
CA ALA A 228 19.34 -0.55 6.82
C ALA A 228 19.82 -1.93 7.30
N ASP A 229 21.04 -2.04 7.83
CA ASP A 229 21.61 -3.34 8.22
C ASP A 229 20.89 -3.94 9.44
N ALA A 230 20.34 -3.08 10.30
CA ALA A 230 19.57 -3.47 11.47
C ALA A 230 18.15 -3.93 11.10
N LEU A 231 17.55 -3.35 10.07
CA LEU A 231 16.17 -3.67 9.67
C LEU A 231 16.08 -4.71 8.54
N TRP A 232 17.16 -4.93 7.79
CA TRP A 232 17.18 -5.86 6.68
C TRP A 232 17.13 -7.33 7.16
N PRO A 233 16.04 -8.07 6.86
CA PRO A 233 15.83 -9.39 7.45
C PRO A 233 16.51 -10.51 6.67
N PHE A 234 17.16 -10.24 5.53
CA PHE A 234 17.68 -11.29 4.65
C PHE A 234 19.20 -11.46 4.75
N LEU A 235 19.66 -12.69 4.53
CA LEU A 235 21.08 -13.02 4.45
C LEU A 235 21.76 -12.40 3.22
N THR A 236 21.03 -12.29 2.10
CA THR A 236 21.50 -11.56 0.93
C THR A 236 21.60 -10.07 1.26
N PRO A 237 22.76 -9.41 1.06
CA PRO A 237 22.89 -7.97 1.30
C PRO A 237 21.93 -7.14 0.46
N ILE A 238 21.58 -5.95 0.95
CA ILE A 238 20.61 -5.05 0.29
C ILE A 238 21.05 -4.64 -1.13
N GLU A 239 22.36 -4.56 -1.38
CA GLU A 239 22.93 -4.25 -2.70
C GLU A 239 22.93 -5.45 -3.66
N GLY A 240 22.89 -6.67 -3.10
CA GLY A 240 22.89 -7.92 -3.84
C GLY A 240 21.50 -8.44 -4.17
N VAL A 241 20.44 -7.79 -3.67
CA VAL A 241 19.07 -8.24 -3.91
C VAL A 241 18.63 -7.87 -5.32
N GLY A 242 18.03 -8.84 -6.01
CA GLY A 242 17.39 -8.62 -7.30
C GLY A 242 18.32 -8.21 -8.44
N GLU A 243 17.68 -7.89 -9.56
CA GLU A 243 18.32 -7.49 -10.81
C GLU A 243 18.20 -5.99 -11.02
N LEU A 244 19.14 -5.39 -11.74
CA LEU A 244 19.01 -3.98 -12.13
C LEU A 244 17.80 -3.83 -13.07
N THR A 245 16.96 -2.85 -12.77
CA THR A 245 15.91 -2.46 -13.72
C THR A 245 16.54 -1.70 -14.89
N ALA A 246 15.79 -1.57 -15.99
CA ALA A 246 16.22 -0.75 -17.12
C ALA A 246 16.31 0.76 -16.79
N GLY A 247 16.04 1.17 -15.54
CA GLY A 247 15.90 2.56 -15.10
C GLY A 247 14.50 3.09 -15.38
N GLY A 248 13.87 3.72 -14.37
CA GLY A 248 12.63 4.48 -14.57
C GLY A 248 12.90 5.81 -15.29
N ALA A 249 11.88 6.68 -15.39
CA ALA A 249 12.00 8.01 -16.02
C ALA A 249 13.12 8.90 -15.45
N SER A 250 13.59 8.61 -14.23
CA SER A 250 14.70 9.31 -13.57
C SER A 250 16.09 8.75 -13.91
N GLY A 251 16.20 7.66 -14.68
CA GLY A 251 17.47 6.98 -14.97
C GLY A 251 18.15 6.35 -13.74
N ALA A 252 17.48 6.35 -12.58
CA ALA A 252 18.01 5.83 -11.34
C ALA A 252 18.16 4.30 -11.43
N ALA A 253 19.31 3.78 -10.97
CA ALA A 253 19.65 2.36 -10.99
C ALA A 253 18.93 1.59 -9.87
N TRP A 254 17.60 1.48 -9.98
CA TRP A 254 16.81 0.64 -9.12
C TRP A 254 17.17 -0.83 -9.32
N ARG A 255 17.16 -1.60 -8.25
CA ARG A 255 17.11 -3.06 -8.30
C ARG A 255 15.68 -3.52 -8.08
N CYS A 256 15.30 -4.62 -8.70
CA CYS A 256 14.00 -5.24 -8.52
C CYS A 256 14.17 -6.71 -8.14
N ALA A 257 13.42 -7.15 -7.15
CA ALA A 257 13.27 -8.56 -6.79
C ALA A 257 11.79 -8.92 -6.67
N VAL A 258 11.48 -10.19 -6.93
CA VAL A 258 10.17 -10.76 -6.63
C VAL A 258 10.29 -11.53 -5.32
N LEU A 259 9.45 -11.18 -4.35
CA LEU A 259 9.36 -11.86 -3.07
C LEU A 259 8.07 -12.68 -3.03
N VAL A 260 8.12 -13.87 -2.41
CA VAL A 260 6.90 -14.57 -2.00
C VAL A 260 6.25 -13.84 -0.82
N ASP A 261 4.97 -14.10 -0.56
CA ASP A 261 4.21 -13.45 0.53
C ASP A 261 4.93 -13.49 1.89
N SER A 262 5.47 -14.65 2.30
CA SER A 262 6.16 -14.78 3.59
C SER A 262 7.41 -13.89 3.72
N ASP A 263 8.19 -13.76 2.65
CA ASP A 263 9.41 -12.95 2.65
C ASP A 263 9.05 -11.45 2.67
N ALA A 264 8.01 -11.07 1.94
CA ALA A 264 7.49 -9.71 1.93
C ALA A 264 6.92 -9.29 3.29
N LEU A 265 6.17 -10.18 3.95
CA LEU A 265 5.68 -9.96 5.31
C LEU A 265 6.83 -9.85 6.31
N ALA A 266 7.86 -10.70 6.21
CA ALA A 266 9.04 -10.61 7.06
C ALA A 266 9.78 -9.26 6.92
N LEU A 267 9.91 -8.75 5.68
CA LEU A 267 10.45 -7.41 5.41
C LEU A 267 9.56 -6.31 6.00
N GLY A 268 8.25 -6.35 5.69
CA GLY A 268 7.28 -5.39 6.18
C GLY A 268 7.25 -5.30 7.71
N ASP A 269 7.20 -6.44 8.38
CA ASP A 269 7.23 -6.53 9.84
C ASP A 269 8.53 -5.97 10.43
N SER A 270 9.67 -6.26 9.78
CA SER A 270 10.96 -5.73 10.23
C SER A 270 11.02 -4.21 10.12
N LEU A 271 10.56 -3.65 9.00
CA LEU A 271 10.46 -2.20 8.79
C LEU A 271 9.50 -1.55 9.80
N ALA A 272 8.36 -2.17 10.07
CA ALA A 272 7.37 -1.68 11.03
C ALA A 272 7.91 -1.68 12.47
N ARG A 273 8.57 -2.77 12.90
CA ARG A 273 9.23 -2.84 14.22
C ARG A 273 10.35 -1.82 14.38
N GLY A 274 11.03 -1.49 13.28
CA GLY A 274 12.07 -0.47 13.22
C GLY A 274 11.56 0.96 13.16
N GLY A 275 10.24 1.17 13.08
CA GLY A 275 9.64 2.49 12.92
C GLY A 275 9.87 3.12 11.55
N ALA A 276 10.35 2.38 10.55
CA ALA A 276 10.57 2.88 9.20
C ALA A 276 9.25 3.03 8.42
N ILE A 277 8.25 2.24 8.78
CA ILE A 277 6.86 2.33 8.29
C ILE A 277 5.89 2.10 9.46
N THR A 278 4.63 2.49 9.30
CA THR A 278 3.61 2.28 10.35
C THR A 278 3.16 0.82 10.43
N ARG A 279 2.90 0.20 9.28
CA ARG A 279 2.45 -1.20 9.16
C ARG A 279 2.72 -1.72 7.75
N TYR A 280 2.73 -3.05 7.63
CA TYR A 280 2.59 -3.73 6.36
C TYR A 280 1.86 -5.04 6.59
N GLY A 281 0.96 -5.41 5.69
CA GLY A 281 0.20 -6.65 5.78
C GLY A 281 -0.70 -6.84 4.58
N TRP A 282 -1.56 -7.85 4.66
CA TRP A 282 -2.57 -8.08 3.62
C TRP A 282 -3.45 -6.85 3.43
N GLY A 283 -3.71 -6.54 2.17
CA GLY A 283 -4.37 -5.32 1.75
C GLY A 283 -3.45 -4.10 1.56
N SER A 284 -2.22 -4.05 2.08
CA SER A 284 -1.38 -2.86 1.82
C SER A 284 -1.05 -2.70 0.33
N ALA A 285 -1.46 -1.60 -0.32
CA ALA A 285 -1.14 -1.37 -1.74
C ALA A 285 0.34 -1.06 -1.96
N MET A 286 1.03 -0.52 -0.96
CA MET A 286 2.45 -0.21 -1.02
C MET A 286 3.02 0.02 0.38
N ALA A 287 4.27 -0.38 0.59
CA ALA A 287 5.13 0.16 1.64
C ALA A 287 6.33 0.87 1.02
N THR A 288 6.64 2.07 1.51
CA THR A 288 7.86 2.79 1.15
C THR A 288 8.65 3.10 2.42
N ALA A 289 9.95 2.83 2.41
CA ALA A 289 10.86 3.16 3.50
C ALA A 289 12.12 3.84 2.96
N ILE A 290 12.67 4.77 3.73
CA ILE A 290 14.01 5.31 3.52
C ILE A 290 14.83 4.93 4.73
N LEU A 291 15.94 4.24 4.49
CA LEU A 291 16.83 3.73 5.53
C LEU A 291 18.21 4.39 5.41
N SER A 292 18.86 4.61 6.54
CA SER A 292 20.26 5.00 6.62
C SER A 292 21.13 3.86 6.12
N TRP A 293 22.11 4.16 5.27
CA TRP A 293 22.98 3.16 4.65
C TRP A 293 24.44 3.59 4.73
N ARG A 294 25.35 2.60 4.77
CA ARG A 294 26.80 2.81 4.91
C ARG A 294 27.17 3.71 6.09
N GLY A 295 26.62 3.43 7.26
CA GLY A 295 26.89 4.23 8.46
C GLY A 295 26.41 5.68 8.35
N GLY A 296 25.38 5.95 7.53
CA GLY A 296 24.75 7.27 7.38
C GLY A 296 25.33 8.15 6.28
N THR A 297 26.30 7.66 5.50
CA THR A 297 26.83 8.41 4.34
C THR A 297 25.92 8.30 3.11
N GLY A 298 24.91 7.45 3.13
CA GLY A 298 23.89 7.34 2.10
C GLY A 298 22.55 6.89 2.64
N THR A 299 21.58 6.74 1.73
CA THR A 299 20.29 6.10 2.02
C THR A 299 20.02 4.95 1.09
N VAL A 300 19.10 4.08 1.50
CA VAL A 300 18.43 3.14 0.60
C VAL A 300 16.93 3.40 0.67
N ARG A 301 16.31 3.65 -0.48
CA ARG A 301 14.86 3.68 -0.63
C ARG A 301 14.36 2.30 -1.01
N LEU A 302 13.40 1.80 -0.25
CA LEU A 302 12.70 0.55 -0.50
C LEU A 302 11.26 0.86 -0.90
N GLN A 303 10.75 0.14 -1.90
CA GLN A 303 9.34 0.12 -2.24
C GLN A 303 8.89 -1.32 -2.41
N LEU A 304 7.89 -1.71 -1.63
CA LEU A 304 7.30 -3.03 -1.66
C LEU A 304 5.85 -2.91 -2.11
N THR A 305 5.51 -3.54 -3.23
CA THR A 305 4.17 -3.52 -3.80
C THR A 305 3.65 -4.94 -4.00
N PRO A 306 2.38 -5.22 -3.66
CA PRO A 306 1.76 -6.51 -3.97
C PRO A 306 1.57 -6.65 -5.47
N LEU A 307 1.88 -7.82 -6.03
CA LEU A 307 1.54 -8.12 -7.42
C LEU A 307 0.06 -8.42 -7.54
N LEU A 308 -0.60 -7.82 -8.52
CA LEU A 308 -1.97 -8.11 -8.88
C LEU A 308 -2.04 -9.46 -9.62
N PRO A 309 -3.19 -10.17 -9.60
CA PRO A 309 -3.26 -11.53 -10.14
C PRO A 309 -2.95 -11.65 -11.64
N HIS A 310 -3.09 -10.57 -12.40
CA HIS A 310 -2.83 -10.52 -13.83
C HIS A 310 -1.38 -10.15 -14.19
N GLU A 311 -0.59 -9.75 -13.20
CA GLU A 311 0.81 -9.41 -13.41
C GLU A 311 1.68 -10.67 -13.43
N SER A 312 2.74 -10.62 -14.24
CA SER A 312 3.79 -11.61 -14.16
C SER A 312 4.63 -11.43 -12.90
N ALA A 313 5.01 -12.54 -12.27
CA ALA A 313 5.97 -12.59 -11.17
C ALA A 313 7.40 -12.36 -11.67
N SER A 314 7.65 -11.19 -12.24
CA SER A 314 8.92 -10.79 -12.87
C SER A 314 9.24 -9.32 -12.62
N CYS A 315 10.54 -9.01 -12.77
CA CYS A 315 11.09 -7.66 -12.77
C CYS A 315 11.31 -7.11 -14.19
N ALA A 316 11.12 -7.93 -15.23
CA ALA A 316 11.26 -7.50 -16.62
C ALA A 316 10.23 -6.41 -16.96
N GLY A 317 10.70 -5.26 -17.43
CA GLY A 317 9.85 -4.11 -17.77
C GLY A 317 9.20 -3.42 -16.57
N ALA A 318 9.53 -3.83 -15.33
CA ALA A 318 8.95 -3.26 -14.15
C ALA A 318 9.57 -1.88 -13.84
N THR A 319 8.71 -0.90 -13.62
CA THR A 319 9.10 0.44 -13.20
C THR A 319 8.72 0.65 -11.73
N PRO A 320 9.60 1.27 -10.92
CA PRO A 320 9.27 1.59 -9.55
C PRO A 320 8.14 2.64 -9.52
N PRO A 321 7.17 2.53 -8.61
CA PRO A 321 6.21 3.60 -8.35
C PRO A 321 6.95 4.87 -7.89
N LEU A 322 6.51 6.04 -8.34
CA LEU A 322 7.17 7.31 -7.98
C LEU A 322 6.92 7.69 -6.52
#